data_AF-A0A8D8JMG7-F1
#
_entry.id   AF-A0A8D8JMG7-F1
#
_cell.length_a   1.000
_cell.length_b   1.000
_cell.length_c   1.000
_cell.angle_alpha   90.00
_cell.angle_beta   90.00
_cell.angle_gamma   90.00
#
_symmetry.space_group_name_H-M   'P 1'
#
loop_
_entity.id
_entity.type
_entity.pdbx_description
1 polymer ?
#
loop_
_entity_poly.entity_id
_entity_poly.type
_entity_poly.pdbx_seq_one_letter_code
_entity_poly.pdbx_strand_id
1 'polypeptide(L)'
;MSLKLFALVVLAALAFAKAQSPVDPAAAPPTFEDLVAQQAAKVQHVVQLLVEKSVAPPEQKEVVQAAAAEQVEACVEAAEASRNLGAYYACTGRVIKQASDALSAAASSGASGV
;
A
#
# COMPACT_ATOMS: atom_id res chain seq x y z
N MET A 1 7.66 -38.96 1.08
CA MET A 1 7.53 -37.51 0.84
C MET A 1 6.55 -36.87 1.85
N SER A 2 6.82 -36.82 3.17
CA SER A 2 5.77 -36.37 4.10
C SER A 2 6.18 -35.62 5.39
N LEU A 3 7.47 -35.45 5.74
CA LEU A 3 7.82 -34.70 6.97
C LEU A 3 8.26 -33.25 6.74
N LYS A 4 8.73 -32.89 5.54
CA LYS A 4 9.20 -31.52 5.25
C LYS A 4 8.05 -30.51 5.07
N LEU A 5 6.86 -30.97 4.71
CA LEU A 5 5.69 -30.10 4.50
C LEU A 5 5.04 -29.67 5.82
N PHE A 6 5.05 -30.52 6.85
CA PHE A 6 4.49 -30.17 8.17
C PHE A 6 5.27 -29.07 8.88
N ALA A 7 6.60 -29.04 8.73
CA ALA A 7 7.44 -28.00 9.35
C ALA A 7 7.14 -26.59 8.79
N LEU A 8 6.87 -26.47 7.48
CA LEU A 8 6.55 -25.19 6.85
C LEU A 8 5.20 -24.62 7.31
N VAL A 9 4.21 -25.49 7.55
CA VAL A 9 2.89 -25.07 8.03
C VAL A 9 2.94 -24.60 9.50
N VAL A 10 3.74 -25.25 10.34
CA VAL A 10 3.91 -24.86 11.75
C VAL A 10 4.70 -23.55 11.90
N LEU A 11 5.72 -23.33 11.05
CA LEU A 11 6.45 -22.05 11.00
C LEU A 11 5.57 -20.89 10.50
N ALA A 12 4.66 -21.14 9.56
CA ALA A 12 3.69 -20.13 9.10
C ALA A 12 2.66 -19.76 10.18
N ALA A 13 2.24 -20.72 11.00
CA ALA A 13 1.28 -20.47 12.10
C ALA A 13 1.86 -19.57 13.21
N LEU A 14 3.16 -19.72 13.53
CA LEU A 14 3.83 -18.90 14.54
C LEU A 14 4.11 -17.47 14.05
N ALA A 15 4.25 -17.26 12.75
CA ALA A 15 4.36 -15.92 12.16
C ALA A 15 3.03 -15.15 12.19
N PHE A 16 1.89 -15.83 11.98
CA PHE A 16 0.56 -15.21 12.13
C PHE A 16 0.19 -14.91 13.59
N ALA A 17 0.72 -15.67 14.55
CA ALA A 17 0.49 -15.42 15.97
C ALA A 17 1.17 -14.13 16.48
N LYS A 18 2.26 -13.68 15.86
CA LYS A 18 2.92 -12.39 16.20
C LYS A 18 2.36 -11.18 15.45
N ALA A 19 1.45 -11.37 14.50
CA ALA A 19 0.73 -10.29 13.82
C ALA A 19 -0.61 -9.95 14.51
N GLN A 20 -1.10 -10.81 15.40
CA GLN A 20 -2.19 -10.49 16.32
C GLN A 20 -1.60 -9.89 17.58
N SER A 21 -1.12 -8.64 17.49
CA SER A 21 -0.97 -7.83 18.69
C SER A 21 -2.27 -7.92 19.49
N PRO A 22 -2.21 -8.12 20.82
CA PRO A 22 -3.42 -8.14 21.63
C PRO A 22 -4.16 -6.82 21.38
N VAL A 23 -5.32 -6.90 20.73
CA VAL A 23 -6.29 -5.81 20.73
C VAL A 23 -6.64 -5.64 22.19
N ASP A 24 -6.16 -4.55 22.79
CA ASP A 24 -6.53 -4.17 24.14
C ASP A 24 -8.06 -4.05 24.17
N PRO A 25 -8.78 -4.91 24.91
CA PRO A 25 -10.24 -4.91 24.89
C PRO A 25 -10.84 -3.66 25.55
N ALA A 26 -10.01 -2.77 26.11
CA ALA A 26 -10.41 -1.46 26.62
C ALA A 26 -10.24 -0.31 25.62
N ALA A 27 -9.64 -0.54 24.45
CA ALA A 27 -9.55 0.47 23.41
C ALA A 27 -10.92 0.64 22.73
N ALA A 28 -11.41 1.88 22.66
CA ALA A 28 -12.59 2.19 21.86
C ALA A 28 -12.40 1.66 20.43
N PRO A 29 -13.47 1.10 19.80
CA PRO A 29 -13.36 0.63 18.42
C PRO A 29 -12.87 1.78 17.53
N PRO A 30 -12.00 1.51 16.55
CA PRO A 30 -11.44 2.55 15.69
C PRO A 30 -12.57 3.28 14.96
N THR A 31 -12.46 4.61 14.91
CA THR A 31 -13.39 5.45 14.16
C THR A 31 -13.22 5.24 12.66
N PHE A 32 -14.17 5.74 11.87
CA PHE A 32 -14.07 5.68 10.42
C PHE A 32 -12.79 6.41 9.94
N GLU A 33 -12.51 7.55 10.52
CA GLU A 33 -11.33 8.39 10.29
C GLU A 33 -10.05 7.61 10.63
N ASP A 34 -10.02 6.90 11.76
CA ASP A 34 -8.88 6.03 12.13
C ASP A 34 -8.67 4.90 11.11
N LEU A 35 -9.76 4.34 10.59
CA LEU A 35 -9.68 3.31 9.55
C LEU A 35 -9.16 3.90 8.24
N VAL A 36 -9.68 5.05 7.80
CA VAL A 36 -9.21 5.73 6.58
C VAL A 36 -7.73 6.11 6.70
N ALA A 37 -7.31 6.70 7.81
CA ALA A 37 -5.91 7.06 8.06
C ALA A 37 -4.98 5.83 8.06
N GLN A 38 -5.38 4.73 8.69
CA GLN A 38 -4.63 3.47 8.65
C GLN A 38 -4.50 2.91 7.23
N GLN A 39 -5.55 3.02 6.43
CA GLN A 39 -5.49 2.58 5.03
C GLN A 39 -4.67 3.53 4.17
N ALA A 40 -4.68 4.84 4.43
CA ALA A 40 -3.85 5.83 3.74
C ALA A 40 -2.37 5.54 3.94
N ALA A 41 -1.96 5.26 5.18
CA ALA A 41 -0.60 4.86 5.50
C ALA A 41 -0.18 3.58 4.76
N LYS A 42 -1.07 2.57 4.66
CA LYS A 42 -0.80 1.33 3.92
C LYS A 42 -0.61 1.58 2.42
N VAL A 43 -1.45 2.42 1.82
CA VAL A 43 -1.36 2.73 0.39
C VAL A 43 -0.08 3.51 0.10
N GLN A 44 0.26 4.50 0.92
CA GLN A 44 1.53 5.23 0.80
C GLN A 44 2.73 4.28 0.93
N HIS A 45 2.70 3.31 1.84
CA HIS A 45 3.75 2.30 1.97
C HIS A 45 3.87 1.42 0.72
N VAL A 46 2.74 0.99 0.12
CA VAL A 46 2.76 0.23 -1.14
C VAL A 46 3.37 1.05 -2.28
N VAL A 47 2.99 2.33 -2.40
CA VAL A 47 3.59 3.24 -3.40
C VAL A 47 5.09 3.39 -3.17
N GLN A 48 5.52 3.57 -1.91
CA GLN A 48 6.94 3.64 -1.58
C GLN A 48 7.68 2.37 -2.01
N LEU A 49 7.12 1.18 -1.73
CA LEU A 49 7.71 -0.08 -2.18
C LEU A 49 7.82 -0.16 -3.71
N LEU A 50 6.81 0.30 -4.45
CA LEU A 50 6.87 0.36 -5.92
C LEU A 50 8.00 1.27 -6.40
N VAL A 51 8.15 2.44 -5.78
CA VAL A 51 9.21 3.41 -6.08
C VAL A 51 10.60 2.84 -5.79
N GLU A 52 10.77 2.20 -4.61
CA GLU A 52 12.02 1.58 -4.19
C GLU A 52 12.43 0.42 -5.11
N LYS A 53 11.47 -0.38 -5.59
CA LYS A 53 11.72 -1.52 -6.48
C LYS A 53 11.84 -1.13 -7.96
N SER A 54 11.41 0.07 -8.33
CA SER A 54 11.51 0.55 -9.71
C SER A 54 12.96 0.86 -10.10
N VAL A 55 13.30 0.65 -11.37
CA VAL A 55 14.57 1.07 -11.99
C VAL A 55 14.47 2.45 -12.66
N ALA A 56 13.34 3.14 -12.51
CA ALA A 56 13.12 4.47 -13.06
C ALA A 56 14.15 5.50 -12.52
N PRO A 57 14.41 6.59 -13.25
CA PRO A 57 15.26 7.69 -12.79
C PRO A 57 14.76 8.29 -11.47
N PRO A 58 15.66 8.78 -10.59
CA PRO A 58 15.30 9.33 -9.28
C PRO A 58 14.32 10.51 -9.38
N GLU A 59 14.48 11.38 -10.37
CA GLU A 59 13.55 12.51 -10.59
C GLU A 59 12.12 12.03 -10.88
N GLN A 60 11.96 10.94 -11.63
CA GLN A 60 10.65 10.36 -11.91
C GLN A 60 10.06 9.64 -10.69
N LYS A 61 10.91 9.05 -9.85
CA LYS A 61 10.51 8.42 -8.59
C LYS A 61 9.91 9.43 -7.62
N GLU A 62 10.57 10.59 -7.45
CA GLU A 62 10.09 11.67 -6.60
C GLU A 62 8.76 12.25 -7.10
N VAL A 63 8.64 12.48 -8.42
CA VAL A 63 7.39 12.97 -9.03
C VAL A 63 6.25 11.97 -8.82
N VAL A 64 6.48 10.67 -9.04
CA VAL A 64 5.44 9.64 -8.83
C VAL A 64 5.06 9.55 -7.35
N GLN A 65 6.02 9.62 -6.44
CA GLN A 65 5.74 9.54 -5.01
C GLN A 65 4.93 10.74 -4.51
N ALA A 66 5.28 11.96 -4.94
CA ALA A 66 4.54 13.17 -4.60
C ALA A 66 3.12 13.15 -5.18
N ALA A 67 2.96 12.80 -6.46
CA ALA A 67 1.66 12.72 -7.12
C ALA A 67 0.75 11.66 -6.48
N ALA A 68 1.32 10.52 -6.10
CA ALA A 68 0.56 9.48 -5.41
C ALA A 68 0.14 9.90 -4.00
N ALA A 69 0.99 10.63 -3.26
CA ALA A 69 0.63 11.15 -1.94
C ALA A 69 -0.55 12.14 -2.02
N GLU A 70 -0.51 13.07 -2.97
CA GLU A 70 -1.60 14.03 -3.22
C GLU A 70 -2.91 13.32 -3.58
N GLN A 71 -2.85 12.31 -4.45
CA GLN A 71 -4.05 11.56 -4.81
C GLN A 71 -4.60 10.72 -3.65
N VAL A 72 -3.75 10.17 -2.78
CA VAL A 72 -4.21 9.46 -1.58
C VAL A 72 -4.95 10.41 -0.65
N GLU A 73 -4.44 11.63 -0.45
CA GLU A 73 -5.11 12.65 0.37
C GLU A 73 -6.49 13.01 -0.21
N ALA A 74 -6.58 13.23 -1.52
CA ALA A 74 -7.87 13.45 -2.18
C ALA A 74 -8.83 12.25 -2.03
N CYS A 75 -8.31 11.01 -2.05
CA CYS A 75 -9.11 9.82 -1.79
C CYS A 75 -9.61 9.75 -0.34
N VAL A 76 -8.82 10.21 0.63
CA VAL A 76 -9.21 10.31 2.04
C VAL A 76 -10.34 11.31 2.20
N GLU A 77 -10.19 12.54 1.69
CA GLU A 77 -11.21 13.58 1.79
C GLU A 77 -12.54 13.13 1.16
N ALA A 78 -12.49 12.51 -0.02
CA ALA A 78 -13.68 11.98 -0.68
C ALA A 78 -14.35 10.86 0.12
N ALA A 79 -13.56 9.99 0.76
CA ALA A 79 -14.07 8.90 1.59
C ALA A 79 -14.70 9.41 2.89
N GLU A 80 -14.10 10.42 3.52
CA GLU A 80 -14.61 11.06 4.73
C GLU A 80 -15.90 11.83 4.46
N ALA A 81 -15.96 12.59 3.37
CA ALA A 81 -17.16 13.31 2.95
C ALA A 81 -18.34 12.36 2.65
N SER A 82 -18.06 11.20 2.06
CA SER A 82 -19.08 10.21 1.69
C SER A 82 -19.32 9.11 2.74
N ARG A 83 -18.52 9.07 3.81
CA ARG A 83 -18.49 8.00 4.82
C ARG A 83 -18.45 6.59 4.20
N ASN A 84 -17.70 6.43 3.12
CA ASN A 84 -17.68 5.21 2.31
C ASN A 84 -16.26 4.67 2.07
N LEU A 85 -15.88 3.61 2.79
CA LEU A 85 -14.60 2.93 2.61
C LEU A 85 -14.50 2.22 1.23
N GLY A 86 -15.61 1.81 0.63
CA GLY A 86 -15.61 1.25 -0.72
C GLY A 86 -15.12 2.24 -1.77
N ALA A 87 -15.53 3.51 -1.65
CA ALA A 87 -15.06 4.60 -2.51
C ALA A 87 -13.56 4.85 -2.30
N TYR A 88 -13.09 4.81 -1.05
CA TYR A 88 -11.67 4.90 -0.71
C TYR A 88 -10.84 3.81 -1.42
N TYR A 89 -11.23 2.55 -1.33
CA TYR A 89 -10.50 1.44 -1.95
C TYR A 89 -10.50 1.52 -3.48
N ALA A 90 -11.62 1.92 -4.08
CA ALA A 90 -11.69 2.11 -5.53
C ALA A 90 -10.80 3.27 -6.01
N CYS A 91 -10.71 4.35 -5.23
CA CYS A 91 -9.85 5.48 -5.50
C CYS A 91 -8.38 5.10 -5.38
N THR A 92 -7.97 4.55 -4.24
CA THR A 92 -6.57 4.17 -3.98
C THR A 92 -6.04 3.03 -4.85
N GLY A 93 -6.91 2.10 -5.27
CA GLY A 93 -6.55 1.11 -6.29
C GLY A 93 -6.13 1.73 -7.63
N ARG A 94 -6.75 2.87 -8.01
CA ARG A 94 -6.32 3.64 -9.20
C ARG A 94 -5.00 4.35 -8.98
N VAL A 95 -4.77 4.91 -7.80
CA VAL A 95 -3.50 5.57 -7.46
C VAL A 95 -2.33 4.60 -7.58
N ILE A 96 -2.45 3.40 -7.00
CA ILE A 96 -1.41 2.36 -7.08
C ILE A 96 -1.14 1.97 -8.53
N LYS A 97 -2.21 1.79 -9.32
CA LYS A 97 -2.08 1.46 -10.75
C LYS A 97 -1.35 2.56 -11.52
N GLN A 98 -1.77 3.81 -11.37
CA GLN A 98 -1.14 4.95 -12.04
C GLN A 98 0.34 5.10 -11.66
N ALA A 99 0.67 4.94 -10.37
CA ALA A 99 2.05 4.96 -9.92
C ALA A 99 2.88 3.84 -10.56
N SER A 100 2.35 2.61 -10.61
CA SER A 100 3.00 1.47 -11.26
C SER A 100 3.19 1.68 -12.77
N ASP A 101 2.18 2.20 -13.46
CA ASP A 101 2.23 2.45 -14.91
C ASP A 101 3.25 3.56 -15.22
N ALA A 102 3.27 4.64 -14.43
CA ALA A 102 4.23 5.73 -14.57
C ALA A 102 5.67 5.28 -14.31
N LEU A 103 5.91 4.51 -13.25
CA LEU A 103 7.23 3.94 -12.95
C LEU A 103 7.69 2.97 -14.05
N SER A 104 6.78 2.18 -14.60
CA SER A 104 7.08 1.23 -15.68
C SER A 104 7.40 1.94 -17.00
N ALA A 105 6.66 2.99 -17.33
CA ALA A 105 6.93 3.84 -18.48
C ALA A 105 8.28 4.56 -18.33
N ALA A 106 8.56 5.12 -17.15
CA ALA A 106 9.82 5.78 -16.85
C ALA A 106 11.01 4.80 -16.94
N ALA A 107 10.88 3.60 -16.38
CA ALA A 107 11.89 2.54 -16.48
C ALA A 107 12.17 2.14 -17.94
N SER A 108 11.13 2.07 -18.78
CA SER A 108 11.26 1.72 -20.20
C SER A 108 11.90 2.84 -21.02
N SER A 109 11.68 4.10 -20.66
CA SER A 109 12.30 5.27 -21.31
C SER A 109 13.79 5.39 -21.00
N GLY A 110 14.25 4.89 -19.85
CA GLY A 110 15.68 4.76 -19.53
C GLY A 110 16.39 3.62 -20.27
N ALA A 111 15.65 2.60 -20.71
CA ALA A 111 16.20 1.44 -21.43
C ALA A 111 16.50 1.70 -22.93
N SER A 112 16.01 2.81 -23.50
CA SER A 112 16.26 3.18 -24.90
C SER A 112 17.52 4.04 -25.09
N GLY A 113 18.24 4.38 -24.01
CA GLY A 113 19.39 5.29 -24.02
C GLY A 113 20.75 4.66 -23.69
N VAL A 114 20.85 3.33 -23.63
CA VAL A 114 22.10 2.58 -23.44
C VAL A 114 22.50 1.83 -24.70
#